data_AF-A0A2D5VCU0-F1
#
_entry.id   AF-A0A2D5VCU0-F1
#
_cell.length_a   1.000
_cell.length_b   1.000
_cell.length_c   1.000
_cell.angle_alpha   90.00
_cell.angle_beta   90.00
_cell.angle_gamma   90.00
#
_symmetry.space_group_name_H-M   'P 1'
#
loop_
_entity.id
_entity.type
_entity.pdbx_description
1 polymer ?
#
loop_
_entity_poly.entity_id
_entity_poly.type
_entity_poly.pdbx_seq_one_letter_code
_entity_poly.pdbx_strand_id
1 'polypeptide(L)'
;MSKIYEPLADFKTEDLPEKTLPFWKIAGPGAILVGLSIGAGEIIIWPRVAAEFGASMVWAAVLGVFLQLWINFEVGRWTVATGETVYTGYARVWRGFSLVFILLTLLG
;
A
#
# COMPACT_ATOMS: atom_id res chain seq x y z
N MET A 1 -8.50 -31.99 11.82
CA MET A 1 -8.86 -30.79 11.04
C MET A 1 -8.42 -29.51 11.78
N SER A 2 -7.16 -29.44 12.22
CA SER A 2 -6.69 -28.46 13.22
C SER A 2 -5.38 -27.73 12.85
N LYS A 3 -4.94 -27.80 11.59
CA LYS A 3 -3.74 -27.12 11.08
C LYS A 3 -4.04 -25.90 10.19
N ILE A 4 -5.15 -25.21 10.45
CA ILE A 4 -5.53 -24.05 9.63
C ILE A 4 -4.99 -22.74 10.23
N TYR A 5 -4.57 -22.74 11.51
CA TYR A 5 -4.17 -21.54 12.23
C TYR A 5 -2.96 -21.78 13.12
N GLU A 6 -1.78 -21.39 12.66
CA GLU A 6 -0.65 -21.11 13.55
C GLU A 6 -0.77 -19.64 14.02
N PRO A 7 -0.72 -19.36 15.33
CA PRO A 7 -0.62 -17.99 15.80
C PRO A 7 0.67 -17.37 15.24
N LEU A 8 0.57 -16.14 14.71
CA LEU A 8 1.73 -15.42 14.20
C LEU A 8 2.77 -15.32 15.32
N ALA A 9 4.03 -15.65 15.01
CA ALA A 9 5.11 -15.60 15.98
C ALA A 9 5.27 -14.17 16.53
N ASP A 10 5.64 -14.05 17.80
CA ASP A 10 5.89 -12.75 18.41
C ASP A 10 7.02 -11.99 17.69
N PHE A 11 6.98 -10.66 17.79
CA PHE A 11 7.98 -9.80 17.16
C PHE A 11 9.38 -10.15 17.67
N LYS A 12 10.31 -10.41 16.74
CA LYS A 12 11.73 -10.60 17.04
C LYS A 12 12.49 -9.39 16.58
N THR A 13 13.34 -8.85 17.45
CA THR A 13 14.34 -7.86 17.08
C THR A 13 15.47 -8.57 16.34
N GLU A 14 15.53 -8.35 15.03
CA GLU A 14 16.67 -8.69 14.19
C GLU A 14 17.29 -7.41 13.62
N ASP A 15 18.59 -7.45 13.35
CA ASP A 15 19.26 -6.33 12.69
C ASP A 15 18.79 -6.20 11.25
N LEU A 16 18.51 -4.96 10.84
CA LEU A 16 18.13 -4.66 9.46
C LEU A 16 19.27 -5.10 8.53
N PRO A 17 18.96 -5.78 7.41
CA PRO A 17 19.99 -6.18 6.46
C PRO A 17 20.72 -4.93 5.96
N GLU A 18 22.05 -5.01 5.90
CA GLU A 18 22.86 -3.92 5.38
C GLU A 18 22.43 -3.58 3.94
N LYS A 19 22.26 -2.29 3.69
CA LYS A 19 21.93 -1.79 2.35
C LYS A 19 23.15 -1.95 1.44
N THR A 20 23.23 -3.11 0.81
CA THR A 20 24.33 -3.51 -0.09
C THR A 20 24.25 -2.83 -1.47
N LEU A 21 23.08 -2.31 -1.85
CA LEU A 21 22.86 -1.69 -3.17
C LEU A 21 22.75 -0.15 -3.10
N PRO A 22 23.35 0.58 -4.05
CA PRO A 22 23.18 2.02 -4.17
C PRO A 22 21.73 2.38 -4.52
N PHE A 23 21.28 3.56 -4.07
CA PHE A 23 19.89 4.02 -4.24
C PHE A 23 19.36 3.88 -5.68
N TRP A 24 20.17 4.27 -6.66
CA TRP A 24 19.79 4.21 -8.08
C TRP A 24 19.49 2.80 -8.60
N LYS A 25 20.17 1.76 -8.07
CA LYS A 25 19.87 0.36 -8.46
C LYS A 25 18.59 -0.17 -7.83
N ILE A 26 18.18 0.39 -6.69
CA ILE A 26 16.94 0.04 -5.99
C ILE A 26 15.76 0.84 -6.57
N ALA A 27 15.99 2.08 -6.98
CA ALA A 27 14.97 2.98 -7.51
C ALA A 27 14.39 2.51 -8.86
N GLY A 28 15.20 1.89 -9.72
CA GLY A 28 14.77 1.42 -11.05
C GLY A 28 13.58 0.45 -11.01
N PRO A 29 13.68 -0.68 -10.29
CA PRO A 29 12.54 -1.59 -10.09
C PRO A 29 11.32 -0.92 -9.46
N GLY A 30 11.53 -0.01 -8.50
CA GLY A 30 10.46 0.75 -7.87
C GLY A 30 9.71 1.65 -8.85
N ALA A 31 10.42 2.36 -9.74
CA ALA A 31 9.81 3.21 -10.75
C ALA A 31 8.93 2.41 -11.73
N ILE A 32 9.35 1.20 -12.09
CA ILE A 32 8.57 0.30 -12.96
C ILE A 32 7.28 -0.14 -12.24
N LEU A 33 7.36 -0.54 -10.97
CA LEU A 33 6.19 -0.92 -10.17
C LEU A 33 5.19 0.23 -9.99
N VAL A 34 5.70 1.45 -9.76
CA VAL A 34 4.85 2.66 -9.69
C VAL A 34 4.15 2.90 -11.03
N GLY A 35 4.87 2.81 -12.15
CA GLY A 35 4.28 2.97 -13.49
C GLY A 35 3.20 1.93 -13.80
N LEU A 36 3.39 0.68 -13.37
CA LEU A 36 2.39 -0.39 -13.52
C LEU A 36 1.16 -0.19 -12.63
N SER A 37 1.30 0.53 -11.52
CA SER A 37 0.21 0.77 -10.57
C SER A 37 -0.77 1.85 -11.05
N ILE A 38 -0.41 2.66 -12.04
CA ILE A 38 -1.30 3.66 -12.63
C ILE A 38 -2.26 2.96 -13.60
N GLY A 39 -3.53 2.86 -13.21
CA GLY A 39 -4.54 2.14 -13.97
C GLY A 39 -5.21 2.98 -15.07
N ALA A 40 -5.74 2.32 -16.10
CA ALA A 40 -6.53 2.97 -17.16
C ALA A 40 -7.77 3.72 -16.62
N GLY A 41 -8.33 3.28 -15.49
CA GLY A 41 -9.45 3.94 -14.82
C GLY A 41 -9.10 5.35 -14.33
N GLU A 42 -7.90 5.55 -13.79
CA GLU A 42 -7.44 6.89 -13.36
C GLU A 42 -7.27 7.82 -14.57
N ILE A 43 -6.72 7.31 -15.67
CA ILE A 43 -6.50 8.09 -16.90
C ILE A 43 -7.81 8.58 -17.52
N ILE A 44 -8.94 7.90 -17.30
CA ILE A 44 -10.26 8.32 -17.81
C ILE A 44 -10.99 9.21 -16.81
N ILE A 45 -10.91 8.88 -15.52
CA ILE A 45 -11.64 9.60 -14.45
C ILE A 45 -11.04 11.00 -14.25
N TRP A 46 -9.71 11.15 -14.23
CA TRP A 46 -9.06 12.44 -13.98
C TRP A 46 -9.41 13.51 -15.03
N PRO A 47 -9.34 13.25 -16.35
CA PRO A 47 -9.76 14.22 -17.37
C PRO A 47 -11.25 14.55 -17.28
N ARG A 48 -12.10 13.58 -16.95
CA ARG A 48 -13.54 13.82 -16.79
C ARG A 48 -13.80 14.77 -15.62
N VAL A 49 -13.19 14.52 -14.47
CA VAL A 49 -13.30 15.38 -13.29
C VAL A 49 -12.71 16.77 -13.58
N ALA A 50 -11.58 16.85 -14.28
CA ALA A 50 -10.99 18.11 -14.70
C ALA A 50 -11.88 18.87 -15.71
N ALA A 51 -12.59 18.17 -16.60
CA ALA A 51 -13.51 18.79 -17.55
C ALA A 51 -14.81 19.28 -16.89
N GLU A 52 -15.34 18.56 -15.90
CA GLU A 52 -16.57 18.94 -15.19
C GLU A 52 -16.32 20.06 -14.15
N PHE A 53 -15.22 20.01 -13.40
CA PHE A 53 -14.95 20.91 -12.28
C PHE A 53 -13.83 21.94 -12.54
N GLY A 54 -13.09 21.82 -13.65
CA GLY A 54 -12.01 22.75 -13.99
C GLY A 54 -10.85 22.76 -12.99
N ALA A 55 -10.07 23.84 -13.00
CA ALA A 55 -8.92 24.04 -12.10
C ALA A 55 -9.29 24.09 -10.60
N SER A 56 -10.58 24.16 -10.26
CA SER A 56 -11.07 24.17 -8.89
C SER A 56 -10.82 22.84 -8.16
N MET A 57 -10.56 21.74 -8.86
CA MET A 57 -10.36 20.41 -8.28
C MET A 57 -8.89 20.08 -7.92
N VAL A 58 -7.94 20.98 -8.21
CA VAL A 58 -6.50 20.72 -7.99
C VAL A 58 -6.19 20.43 -6.52
N TRP A 59 -6.89 21.04 -5.57
CA TRP A 59 -6.68 20.78 -4.14
C TRP A 59 -7.04 19.34 -3.74
N ALA A 60 -8.07 18.75 -4.36
CA ALA A 60 -8.47 17.38 -4.11
C ALA A 60 -7.42 16.39 -4.63
N ALA A 61 -6.79 16.69 -5.77
CA ALA A 61 -5.67 15.92 -6.28
C ALA A 61 -4.46 15.96 -5.32
N VAL A 62 -4.13 17.15 -4.82
CA VAL A 62 -3.03 17.32 -3.84
C VAL A 62 -3.31 16.53 -2.57
N LEU A 63 -4.53 16.60 -2.02
CA LEU A 63 -4.91 15.81 -0.85
C LEU A 63 -4.88 14.31 -1.11
N GLY A 64 -5.39 13.86 -2.27
CA GLY A 64 -5.37 12.44 -2.65
C GLY A 64 -3.94 11.90 -2.72
N VAL A 65 -3.06 12.60 -3.42
CA VAL A 65 -1.64 12.22 -3.52
C VAL A 65 -0.96 12.27 -2.16
N PHE A 66 -1.23 13.29 -1.34
CA PHE A 66 -0.65 13.41 -0.01
C PHE A 66 -1.07 12.24 0.90
N LEU A 67 -2.36 11.90 0.92
CA LEU A 67 -2.87 10.77 1.70
C LEU A 67 -2.28 9.46 1.22
N GLN A 68 -2.19 9.26 -0.10
CA GLN A 68 -1.56 8.07 -0.68
C GLN A 68 -0.08 7.97 -0.28
N LEU A 69 0.65 9.09 -0.31
CA LEU A 69 2.06 9.15 0.13
C LEU A 69 2.21 8.81 1.60
N TRP A 70 1.37 9.42 2.44
CA TRP A 70 1.37 9.21 3.89
C TRP A 70 1.12 7.75 4.26
N ILE A 71 0.08 7.15 3.66
CA ILE A 71 -0.26 5.75 3.89
C ILE A 71 0.87 4.83 3.42
N ASN A 72 1.44 5.06 2.23
CA ASN A 72 2.56 4.23 1.74
C ASN A 72 3.80 4.33 2.65
N PHE A 73 4.10 5.52 3.19
CA PHE A 73 5.20 5.67 4.15
C PHE A 73 4.93 4.95 5.46
N GLU A 74 3.72 5.02 6.00
CA GLU A 74 3.37 4.34 7.24
C GLU A 74 3.41 2.81 7.07
N VAL A 75 2.90 2.32 5.94
CA VAL A 75 2.98 0.90 5.54
C VAL A 75 4.43 0.44 5.40
N GLY A 76 5.28 1.26 4.76
CA GLY A 76 6.71 0.98 4.65
C GLY A 76 7.40 0.94 6.00
N ARG A 77 7.11 1.90 6.88
CA ARG A 77 7.66 1.96 8.24
C ARG A 77 7.24 0.75 9.07
N TRP A 78 5.98 0.32 8.97
CA TRP A 78 5.49 -0.90 9.62
C TRP A 78 6.27 -2.13 9.15
N THR A 79 6.43 -2.28 7.83
CA THR A 79 7.13 -3.42 7.23
C THR A 79 8.60 -3.47 7.66
N VAL A 80 9.27 -2.31 7.72
CA VAL A 80 10.66 -2.20 8.19
C VAL A 80 10.79 -2.47 9.68
N ALA A 81 9.83 -2.01 10.50
CA ALA A 81 9.89 -2.15 11.96
C ALA A 81 9.53 -3.55 12.46
N THR A 82 8.64 -4.26 11.76
CA THR A 82 8.14 -5.57 12.20
C THR A 82 8.64 -6.74 11.37
N GLY A 83 9.20 -6.49 10.18
CA GLY A 83 9.57 -7.53 9.21
C GLY A 83 8.36 -8.25 8.58
N GLU A 84 7.14 -7.83 8.94
CA GLU A 84 5.89 -8.42 8.47
C GLU A 84 5.20 -7.54 7.45
N THR A 85 4.44 -8.17 6.55
CA THR A 85 3.58 -7.41 5.63
C THR A 85 2.50 -6.66 6.41
N VAL A 86 2.00 -5.57 5.84
CA VAL A 86 0.87 -4.85 6.45
C VAL A 86 -0.40 -5.71 6.52
N TYR A 87 -0.59 -6.65 5.61
CA TYR A 87 -1.73 -7.58 5.65
C TYR A 87 -1.69 -8.52 6.86
N THR A 88 -0.51 -9.01 7.23
CA THR A 88 -0.31 -9.80 8.47
C THR A 88 -0.48 -8.93 9.71
N GLY A 89 -0.05 -7.67 9.68
CA GLY A 89 -0.33 -6.68 10.73
C GLY A 89 -1.82 -6.45 10.95
N TYR A 90 -2.61 -6.26 9.89
CA TYR A 90 -4.07 -6.12 9.98
C TYR A 90 -4.74 -7.37 10.57
N ALA A 91 -4.27 -8.56 10.20
CA ALA A 91 -4.78 -9.81 10.74
C ALA A 91 -4.49 -9.99 12.25
N ARG A 92 -3.44 -9.36 12.80
CA ARG A 92 -3.17 -9.30 14.25
C ARG A 92 -4.16 -8.39 14.98
N VAL A 93 -4.55 -7.25 14.39
CA VAL A 93 -5.47 -6.30 15.01
C VAL A 93 -6.90 -6.83 14.98
N TRP A 94 -7.39 -7.22 13.79
CA TRP A 94 -8.73 -7.79 13.65
C TRP A 94 -8.82 -8.70 12.42
N ARG A 95 -9.05 -9.99 12.67
CA ARG A 95 -9.18 -11.05 11.65
C ARG A 95 -10.33 -10.82 10.65
N GLY A 96 -11.29 -9.96 10.99
CA GLY A 96 -12.39 -9.58 10.09
C GLY A 96 -11.94 -8.74 8.89
N PHE A 97 -10.80 -8.06 8.95
CA PHE A 97 -10.30 -7.26 7.84
C PHE A 97 -10.08 -8.08 6.58
N SER A 98 -9.50 -9.29 6.67
CA SER A 98 -9.24 -10.13 5.50
C SER A 98 -10.54 -10.50 4.77
N LEU A 99 -11.60 -10.83 5.51
CA LEU A 99 -12.92 -11.13 4.92
C LEU A 99 -13.58 -9.88 4.33
N VAL A 100 -13.48 -8.74 5.01
CA VAL A 100 -14.00 -7.45 4.51
C VAL A 100 -13.30 -7.05 3.22
N PHE A 101 -11.97 -7.17 3.13
CA PHE A 101 -11.22 -6.88 1.91
C PHE A 101 -11.63 -7.80 0.76
N ILE A 102 -11.75 -9.11 1.02
CA ILE A 102 -12.19 -10.08 0.00
C ILE A 102 -13.59 -9.74 -0.51
N LEU A 103 -14.53 -9.43 0.39
CA LEU A 103 -15.89 -9.06 0.03
C LEU A 103 -15.93 -7.75 -0.76
N LEU A 104 -15.16 -6.75 -0.34
CA LEU A 104 -15.11 -5.44 -0.99
C LEU A 104 -14.49 -5.51 -2.40
N THR A 105 -13.47 -6.34 -2.61
CA THR A 105 -12.90 -6.62 -3.93
C THR A 105 -13.83 -7.43 -4.84
N LEU A 106 -14.69 -8.29 -4.28
CA LEU A 106 -15.64 -9.09 -5.05
C LEU A 106 -16.93 -8.33 -5.41
N LEU A 107 -17.33 -7.37 -4.56
CA LEU A 107 -18.59 -6.63 -4.67
C LEU A 107 -18.45 -5.22 -5.25
N GLY A 108 -17.23 -4.66 -5.26
CA GLY A 108 -16.89 -3.38 -5.90
C GLY A 108 -16.37 -3.59 -7.31
#